data_AF-A0A9D1UR95-F1
#
_entry.id   AF-A0A9D1UR95-F1
#
_cell.length_a   1.000
_cell.length_b   1.000
_cell.length_c   1.000
_cell.angle_alpha   90.00
_cell.angle_beta   90.00
_cell.angle_gamma   90.00
#
_symmetry.space_group_name_H-M   'P 1'
#
loop_
_entity.id
_entity.type
_entity.pdbx_description
1 polymer ?
#
loop_
_entity_poly.entity_id
_entity_poly.type
_entity_poly.pdbx_seq_one_letter_code
_entity_poly.pdbx_strand_id
1 'polypeptide(L)'
;VGRPGLILVTEGPSQRVGRMVQKTRKRFSPILKDTGVPIHVIEAGRGNDQVPLPKLTKRIKKLDKTLTKHEVSAVEKRLAALPITRAPIPKGVDPYRLRPDRKAMRG
;
A
#
# COMPACT_ATOMS: atom_id res chain seq x y z
N VAL A 1 2.99 10.99 1.01
CA VAL A 1 4.18 10.61 1.82
C VAL A 1 4.68 11.86 2.49
N GLY A 2 5.22 11.79 3.70
CA GLY A 2 5.72 12.98 4.40
C GLY A 2 6.85 12.66 5.36
N ARG A 3 7.28 13.67 6.12
CA ARG A 3 8.34 13.53 7.13
C ARG A 3 8.03 12.49 8.21
N PRO A 4 6.77 12.26 8.60
CA PRO A 4 6.43 11.14 9.48
C PRO A 4 6.45 9.76 8.80
N GLY A 5 6.83 9.65 7.52
CA GLY A 5 6.81 8.40 6.77
C GLY A 5 5.59 8.23 5.86
N LEU A 6 5.13 6.98 5.72
CA LEU A 6 3.96 6.65 4.91
C LEU A 6 2.70 6.72 5.77
N ILE A 7 1.76 7.57 5.38
CA ILE A 7 0.47 7.70 6.05
C ILE A 7 -0.60 7.12 5.15
N LEU A 8 -1.26 6.07 5.62
CA LEU A 8 -2.42 5.47 4.98
C LEU A 8 -3.67 6.11 5.59
N VAL A 9 -4.38 6.90 4.78
CA VAL A 9 -5.67 7.47 5.16
C VAL A 9 -6.75 6.61 4.53
N THR A 10 -7.69 6.14 5.36
CA THR A 10 -8.85 5.39 4.89
C THR A 10 -10.14 6.12 5.22
N GLU A 11 -11.17 5.86 4.44
CA GLU A 11 -12.51 6.37 4.66
C GLU A 11 -13.50 5.20 4.65
N GLY A 12 -14.49 5.26 5.54
CA GLY A 12 -15.56 4.28 5.63
C GLY A 12 -15.53 3.45 6.92
N PRO A 13 -16.38 2.41 7.02
CA PRO A 13 -16.49 1.61 8.23
C PRO A 13 -15.20 0.85 8.56
N SER A 14 -14.73 0.93 9.80
CA SER A 14 -13.48 0.33 10.30
C SER A 14 -13.32 -1.16 9.91
N GLN A 15 -14.41 -1.93 10.02
CA GLN A 15 -14.43 -3.35 9.63
C GLN A 15 -14.06 -3.60 8.16
N ARG A 16 -14.49 -2.73 7.25
CA ARG A 16 -14.25 -2.89 5.81
C ARG A 16 -12.87 -2.38 5.40
N VAL A 17 -12.44 -1.27 5.98
CA VAL A 17 -11.15 -0.63 5.64
C VAL A 17 -9.95 -1.45 6.14
N GLY A 18 -10.09 -2.20 7.24
CA GLY A 18 -9.00 -3.01 7.79
C GLY A 18 -8.36 -3.96 6.77
N ARG A 19 -9.16 -4.67 5.96
CA ARG A 19 -8.63 -5.57 4.91
C ARG A 19 -7.84 -4.80 3.84
N MET A 20 -8.32 -3.62 3.45
CA MET A 20 -7.66 -2.76 2.47
C MET A 20 -6.34 -2.23 3.02
N VAL A 21 -6.33 -1.76 4.26
CA VAL A 21 -5.12 -1.31 4.97
C VAL A 21 -4.08 -2.42 5.01
N GLN A 22 -4.47 -3.65 5.37
CA GLN A 22 -3.52 -4.77 5.44
C GLN A 22 -2.96 -5.14 4.07
N LYS A 23 -3.78 -5.12 3.00
CA LYS A 23 -3.30 -5.34 1.63
C LYS A 23 -2.28 -4.29 1.22
N THR A 24 -2.59 -3.01 1.49
CA THR A 24 -1.70 -1.88 1.20
C THR A 24 -0.41 -1.95 2.02
N ARG A 25 -0.50 -2.28 3.31
CA ARG A 25 0.65 -2.47 4.21
C ARG A 25 1.54 -3.61 3.72
N LYS A 26 0.97 -4.78 3.38
CA LYS A 26 1.73 -5.91 2.83
C LYS A 26 2.44 -5.55 1.53
N ARG A 27 1.79 -4.77 0.66
CA ARG A 27 2.37 -4.32 -0.61
C ARG A 27 3.59 -3.42 -0.41
N PHE A 28 3.53 -2.48 0.54
CA PHE A 28 4.62 -1.52 0.78
C PHE A 28 5.65 -1.99 1.81
N SER A 29 5.31 -3.01 2.62
CA SER A 29 6.17 -3.46 3.72
C SER A 29 7.57 -3.89 3.29
N PRO A 30 7.81 -4.58 2.16
CA PRO A 30 9.17 -4.98 1.77
C PRO A 30 10.11 -3.79 1.59
N ILE A 31 9.68 -2.77 0.83
CA ILE A 31 10.49 -1.58 0.53
C ILE A 31 10.70 -0.69 1.74
N LEU A 32 9.68 -0.60 2.61
CA LEU A 32 9.74 0.25 3.78
C LEU A 32 10.52 -0.40 4.94
N LYS A 33 10.61 -1.74 4.98
CA LYS A 33 11.42 -2.47 5.97
C LYS A 33 12.91 -2.17 5.81
N ASP A 34 13.41 -2.19 4.57
CA ASP A 34 14.84 -1.94 4.29
C ASP A 34 15.26 -0.49 4.62
N THR A 35 14.29 0.42 4.78
CA THR A 35 14.51 1.86 4.96
C THR A 35 14.12 2.37 6.34
N GLY A 36 13.56 1.50 7.20
CA GLY A 36 13.12 1.88 8.55
C GLY A 36 11.97 2.89 8.59
N VAL A 37 11.27 3.12 7.47
CA VAL A 37 10.23 4.15 7.36
C VAL A 37 8.94 3.69 8.08
N PRO A 38 8.42 4.45 9.05
CA PRO A 38 7.19 4.08 9.75
C PRO A 38 5.95 4.18 8.84
N ILE A 39 5.01 3.28 9.08
CA ILE A 39 3.70 3.25 8.42
C ILE A 39 2.64 3.61 9.45
N HIS A 40 1.99 4.76 9.25
CA HIS A 40 0.87 5.21 10.07
C HIS A 40 -0.45 4.93 9.36
N VAL A 41 -1.46 4.49 10.11
CA VAL A 41 -2.82 4.31 9.61
C VAL A 41 -3.72 5.30 10.33
N ILE A 42 -4.49 6.07 9.58
CA ILE A 42 -5.50 7.00 10.11
C ILE A 42 -6.82 6.70 9.42
N GLU A 43 -7.80 6.24 10.20
CA GLU A 43 -9.16 6.07 9.73
C GLU A 43 -9.87 7.43 9.85
N ALA A 44 -10.29 7.98 8.72
CA ALA A 44 -11.05 9.21 8.65
C ALA A 44 -12.55 8.92 8.71
N GLY A 45 -13.27 9.70 9.52
CA GLY A 45 -14.72 9.57 9.65
C GLY A 45 -15.24 10.14 10.97
N ARG A 46 -16.47 9.77 11.32
CA ARG A 46 -17.16 10.23 12.54
C ARG A 46 -17.50 9.10 13.52
N GLY A 47 -17.08 7.87 13.23
CA GLY A 47 -17.26 6.72 14.12
C GLY A 47 -16.27 6.71 15.29
N ASN A 48 -16.39 5.68 16.13
CA ASN A 48 -15.44 5.42 17.22
C ASN A 48 -14.03 5.19 16.65
N ASP A 49 -13.02 5.75 17.32
CA ASP A 49 -11.59 5.70 16.94
C ASP A 49 -11.25 6.31 15.56
N GLN A 50 -12.22 6.95 14.90
CA GLN A 50 -11.99 7.67 13.64
C GLN A 50 -11.67 9.13 13.88
N VAL A 51 -10.90 9.71 12.96
CA VAL A 51 -10.52 11.13 12.98
C VAL A 51 -11.46 11.91 12.06
N PRO A 52 -12.20 12.90 12.58
CA PRO A 52 -13.00 13.78 11.74
C PRO A 52 -12.14 14.52 10.72
N LEU A 53 -12.62 14.64 9.47
CA LEU A 53 -11.89 15.29 8.37
C LEU A 53 -11.31 16.68 8.74
N PRO A 54 -12.02 17.59 9.43
CA PRO A 54 -11.45 18.88 9.82
C PRO A 54 -10.25 18.78 10.78
N LYS A 55 -10.14 17.66 11.53
CA LYS A 55 -9.06 17.40 12.48
C LYS A 55 -7.92 16.57 11.87
N LEU A 56 -8.07 16.03 10.66
CA LEU A 56 -7.10 15.14 10.02
C LEU A 56 -5.73 15.80 9.86
N THR A 57 -5.68 17.01 9.32
CA THR A 57 -4.42 17.76 9.13
C THR A 57 -3.73 18.02 10.47
N LYS A 58 -4.49 18.33 11.52
CA LYS A 58 -3.94 18.53 12.88
C LYS A 58 -3.37 17.24 13.44
N ARG A 59 -4.02 16.09 13.24
CA ARG A 59 -3.52 14.77 13.66
C ARG A 59 -2.23 14.41 12.93
N ILE A 60 -2.18 14.59 11.62
CA ILE A 60 -0.99 14.30 10.79
C ILE A 60 0.20 15.16 11.22
N LYS A 61 -0.02 16.46 11.45
CA LYS A 61 1.05 17.40 11.89
C LYS A 61 1.65 17.08 13.26
N LYS A 62 0.92 16.34 14.10
CA LYS A 62 1.38 15.90 15.44
C LYS A 62 2.24 14.63 15.40
N LEU A 63 2.30 13.93 14.28
CA LEU A 63 3.13 12.74 14.16
C LEU A 63 4.62 13.12 14.19
N ASP A 64 5.43 12.23 14.77
CA ASP A 64 6.86 12.43 14.88
C ASP A 64 7.52 12.46 13.50
N LYS A 65 8.40 13.43 13.29
CA LYS A 65 9.08 13.66 12.01
C LYS A 65 10.35 12.82 11.97
N THR A 66 10.21 11.54 11.66
CA THR A 66 11.33 10.60 11.62
C THR A 66 12.23 10.77 10.40
N LEU A 67 11.72 11.35 9.30
CA LEU A 67 12.45 11.52 8.05
C LEU A 67 12.88 12.98 7.80
N THR A 68 14.05 13.12 7.19
CA THR A 68 14.57 14.33 6.56
C THR A 68 13.89 14.59 5.21
N LYS A 69 14.01 15.80 4.66
CA LYS A 69 13.44 16.14 3.34
C LYS A 69 14.02 15.28 2.21
N HIS A 70 15.32 14.97 2.28
CA HIS A 70 16.00 14.15 1.28
C HIS A 70 15.50 12.70 1.30
N GLU A 71 15.35 12.13 2.50
CA GLU A 71 14.81 10.78 2.67
C GLU A 71 13.37 10.69 2.18
N VAL A 72 12.53 11.69 2.46
CA VAL A 72 11.15 11.73 1.94
C VAL A 72 11.14 11.64 0.41
N SER A 73 11.99 12.41 -0.28
CA SER A 73 12.08 12.35 -1.74
C SER A 73 12.56 10.99 -2.25
N ALA A 74 13.55 10.39 -1.57
CA ALA A 74 14.05 9.06 -1.92
C ALA A 74 12.97 7.98 -1.75
N VAL A 75 12.20 8.05 -0.65
CA VAL A 75 11.07 7.15 -0.37
C VAL A 75 9.96 7.32 -1.41
N GLU A 76 9.61 8.56 -1.74
CA GLU A 76 8.61 8.86 -2.77
C GLU A 76 8.99 8.27 -4.13
N LYS A 77 10.25 8.42 -4.57
CA LYS A 77 10.76 7.83 -5.81
C LYS A 77 10.67 6.30 -5.80
N ARG A 78 11.06 5.66 -4.70
CA ARG A 78 10.97 4.19 -4.54
C ARG A 78 9.53 3.70 -4.59
N LEU A 79 8.61 4.43 -3.93
CA LEU A 79 7.19 4.10 -3.94
C LEU A 79 6.54 4.33 -5.31
N ALA A 80 6.96 5.35 -6.07
CA ALA A 80 6.47 5.59 -7.42
C ALA A 80 6.97 4.56 -8.45
N ALA A 81 8.19 4.03 -8.25
CA ALA A 81 8.77 2.99 -9.10
C ALA A 81 8.09 1.62 -8.92
N LEU A 82 7.27 1.44 -7.88
CA LEU A 82 6.52 0.19 -7.70
C LEU A 82 5.49 0.00 -8.81
N PRO A 83 5.52 -1.12 -9.54
CA PRO A 83 4.49 -1.41 -10.52
C PRO A 83 3.11 -1.45 -9.83
N ILE A 84 2.18 -0.66 -10.36
CA ILE A 84 0.75 -0.72 -10.04
C ILE A 84 0.19 -1.94 -10.76
N THR A 85 0.54 -3.12 -10.24
CA THR A 85 -0.06 -4.43 -10.56
C THR A 85 -0.42 -4.60 -12.05
N ARG A 86 0.59 -4.88 -12.89
CA ARG A 86 0.35 -5.85 -13.96
C ARG A 86 0.74 -7.19 -13.35
N ALA A 87 -0.19 -8.15 -13.33
CA ALA A 87 0.19 -9.53 -13.08
C ALA A 87 1.35 -9.86 -14.02
N PRO A 88 2.42 -10.54 -13.56
CA PRO A 88 3.43 -11.00 -14.49
C PRO A 88 2.71 -11.91 -15.49
N ILE A 89 2.57 -11.44 -16.73
CA ILE A 89 2.14 -12.32 -17.83
C ILE A 89 3.21 -13.42 -17.85
N PRO A 90 2.84 -14.69 -17.60
CA PRO A 90 3.80 -15.78 -17.64
C PRO A 90 4.50 -15.72 -19.00
N LYS A 91 5.81 -15.45 -19.00
CA LYS A 91 6.60 -15.38 -20.23
C LYS A 91 6.64 -16.80 -20.80
N GLY A 92 5.76 -17.08 -21.76
CA GLY A 92 5.66 -18.39 -22.41
C GLY A 92 4.25 -18.89 -22.70
N VAL A 93 3.19 -18.28 -22.13
CA VAL A 93 1.81 -18.64 -22.47
C VAL A 93 1.25 -17.60 -23.42
N ASP A 94 1.19 -17.94 -24.71
CA ASP A 94 0.40 -17.20 -25.69
C ASP A 94 -1.10 -17.46 -25.38
N PRO A 95 -1.89 -16.44 -24.99
CA PRO A 95 -3.30 -16.59 -24.62
C PRO A 95 -4.16 -17.20 -25.73
N TYR A 96 -3.77 -16.98 -27.00
CA TYR A 96 -4.49 -17.48 -28.16
C TYR A 96 -4.06 -18.90 -28.54
N ARG A 97 -3.07 -19.47 -27.85
CA ARG A 97 -2.48 -20.77 -28.15
C ARG A 97 -2.53 -21.76 -26.98
N LEU A 98 -3.42 -21.55 -26.01
CA LEU A 98 -3.79 -22.57 -25.01
C LEU A 98 -4.41 -23.78 -25.73
N ARG A 99 -3.56 -24.70 -26.19
CA ARG A 99 -3.98 -26.03 -26.62
C ARG A 99 -3.96 -26.91 -25.38
N PRO A 100 -5.11 -27.44 -24.92
CA PRO A 100 -5.11 -28.44 -23.85
C PRO A 100 -4.22 -29.60 -24.27
N ASP A 101 -3.25 -29.96 -23.41
CA ASP A 101 -2.42 -31.14 -23.64
C ASP A 101 -3.32 -32.38 -23.50
N ARG A 102 -3.67 -32.98 -24.64
CA ARG A 102 -4.55 -34.15 -24.72
C ARG A 102 -3.96 -35.35 -23.99
N LYS A 103 -2.63 -35.38 -23.75
CA LYS A 103 -1.96 -36.46 -23.02
C LYS A 103 -2.17 -36.34 -21.51
N ALA A 104 -2.29 -35.13 -20.96
CA ALA A 104 -2.58 -34.90 -19.55
C ALA A 104 -4.06 -35.10 -19.18
N MET A 105 -4.95 -35.28 -20.17
CA MET A 105 -6.39 -35.52 -19.98
C MET A 105 -6.76 -37.01 -19.90
N ARG A 106 -5.82 -37.93 -20.11
CA ARG A 106 -6.02 -39.37 -19.91
C ARG A 106 -4.92 -39.92 -19.02
N GLY A 107 -5.23 -40.04 -17.72
CA GLY A 107 -4.61 -40.95 -16.74
C GLY A 107 -3.09 -40.86 -16.62
#